data_AF-A0A972SDS9-F1
#
_entry.id   AF-A0A972SDS9-F1
#
_cell.length_a   1.000
_cell.length_b   1.000
_cell.length_c   1.000
_cell.angle_alpha   90.00
_cell.angle_beta   90.00
_cell.angle_gamma   90.00
#
_symmetry.space_group_name_H-M   'P 1'
#
loop_
_entity.id
_entity.type
_entity.pdbx_description
1 polymer ?
#
loop_
_entity_poly.entity_id
_entity_poly.type
_entity_poly.pdbx_seq_one_letter_code
_entity_poly.pdbx_strand_id
1 'polypeptide(L)'
;MVNLNFPKPIEDPAHFFDREEALAAISEHLKNPQRPPIIIKGERLVGKTSTLNVTLVQHENDQSVVLRLPQVNSRREFFDEVLSGLDLHFPEQTIPFERATRTNTAFATTLEQLLRAHGKELLLVLDELDSMFHECSPGEAQKLLSTFLYLIERPTLPVRFLFTMSTTPQQFIQSYLSPFLALSKFVPLPFWSFEEIRDFTQWLLGSYVRFDPDALQLLYQGGGGHPYFTKALLKTLTTPLLNRLPRINVRKAEMTQAIESTVQEQNVNFALRNLWAAHFTPEEKHILQQLAREGRPVPEVLLTRDEPKQRMALHILLERQYLQHQRGDIWFRLGLLYTWLRLWVPLEPEDASDRSKLIVNTRVRTVQIDDSTLTLTEQEYQLLLLLARKRGEPVSREEIARLLWPEEEEAEGVPEDRISKTIGRLRQKLGDSRKNPYFLKTVRRKGYMLDHVRLID
;
A
#
# COMPACT_ATOMS: atom_id res chain seq x y z
N MET A 1 26.87 8.60 20.80
CA MET A 1 26.46 7.69 19.70
C MET A 1 25.21 8.30 19.08
N VAL A 2 25.20 8.55 17.78
CA VAL A 2 23.97 8.94 17.08
C VAL A 2 23.03 7.74 17.16
N ASN A 3 22.05 7.78 18.07
CA ASN A 3 21.04 6.73 18.16
C ASN A 3 20.11 6.90 16.96
N LEU A 4 20.48 6.27 15.85
CA LEU A 4 19.63 6.14 14.67
C LEU A 4 18.52 5.14 15.02
N ASN A 5 17.50 5.58 15.77
CA ASN A 5 16.26 4.81 16.01
C ASN A 5 15.40 4.73 14.74
N PHE A 6 16.06 4.52 13.60
CA PHE A 6 15.44 4.30 12.31
C PHE A 6 15.32 2.79 12.06
N PRO A 7 14.18 2.33 11.54
CA PRO A 7 13.17 3.12 10.83
C PRO A 7 11.83 3.31 11.58
N LYS A 8 11.85 3.35 12.92
CA LYS A 8 10.61 3.55 13.68
C LYS A 8 10.03 4.96 13.47
N PRO A 9 8.70 5.15 13.61
CA PRO A 9 8.12 6.48 13.65
C PRO A 9 8.77 7.33 14.75
N ILE A 10 9.01 8.60 14.46
CA ILE A 10 9.53 9.56 15.43
C ILE A 10 8.43 9.89 16.44
N GLU A 11 8.79 9.92 17.72
CA GLU A 11 7.89 10.29 18.83
C GLU A 11 8.32 11.62 19.47
N ASP A 12 9.63 11.87 19.53
CA ASP A 12 10.21 13.08 20.10
C ASP A 12 10.36 14.18 19.03
N PRO A 13 9.74 15.36 19.22
CA PRO A 13 9.88 16.52 18.33
C PRO A 13 11.33 16.93 18.05
N ALA A 14 12.27 16.70 18.98
CA ALA A 14 13.69 17.05 18.77
C ALA A 14 14.35 16.26 17.64
N HIS A 15 13.78 15.12 17.26
CA HIS A 15 14.26 14.27 16.16
C HIS A 15 13.43 14.43 14.88
N PHE A 16 12.47 15.35 14.87
CA PHE A 16 11.57 15.60 13.75
C PHE A 16 12.15 16.66 12.81
N PHE A 17 12.61 16.23 11.65
CA PHE A 17 13.32 17.08 10.70
C PHE A 17 12.43 17.47 9.51
N ASP A 18 12.45 18.76 9.17
CA ASP A 18 12.07 19.29 7.84
C ASP A 18 10.67 18.91 7.37
N ARG A 19 9.77 19.03 8.35
CA ARG A 19 8.33 18.88 8.24
C ARG A 19 7.62 19.95 9.07
N GLU A 20 8.33 21.03 9.39
CA GLU A 20 7.82 22.17 10.17
C GLU A 20 6.66 22.85 9.46
N GLU A 21 6.71 22.97 8.12
CA GLU A 21 5.60 23.51 7.32
C GLU A 21 4.32 22.67 7.47
N ALA A 22 4.45 21.34 7.50
CA ALA A 22 3.32 20.45 7.70
C ALA A 22 2.74 20.60 9.13
N LEU A 23 3.59 20.70 10.16
CA LEU A 23 3.16 20.96 11.53
C LEU A 23 2.50 22.33 11.69
N ALA A 24 3.04 23.35 11.01
CA ALA A 24 2.49 24.69 11.00
C ALA A 24 1.11 24.71 10.35
N ALA A 25 0.94 24.04 9.20
CA ALA A 25 -0.35 23.90 8.53
C ALA A 25 -1.38 23.14 9.38
N ILE A 26 -0.98 22.04 10.04
CA ILE A 26 -1.84 21.31 10.97
C ILE A 26 -2.26 22.23 12.13
N SER A 27 -1.32 22.94 12.73
CA SER A 27 -1.58 23.84 13.86
C SER A 27 -2.47 25.03 13.46
N GLU A 28 -2.33 25.55 12.25
CA GLU A 28 -3.22 26.57 11.69
C GLU A 28 -4.64 26.03 11.49
N HIS A 29 -4.77 24.84 10.88
CA HIS A 29 -6.07 24.21 10.68
C HIS A 29 -6.77 23.83 12.00
N LEU A 30 -6.00 23.44 13.02
CA LEU A 30 -6.53 23.18 14.37
C LEU A 30 -7.02 24.47 15.06
N LYS A 31 -6.62 25.66 14.62
CA LYS A 31 -7.18 26.93 15.12
C LYS A 31 -8.45 27.35 14.37
N ASN A 32 -8.81 26.67 13.28
CA ASN A 32 -9.96 27.03 12.47
C ASN A 32 -11.28 26.84 13.26
N PRO A 33 -12.14 27.88 13.37
CA PRO A 33 -13.42 27.80 14.06
C PRO A 33 -14.43 26.83 13.42
N GLN A 34 -14.33 26.57 12.11
CA GLN A 34 -15.18 25.62 11.40
C GLN A 34 -14.79 24.16 11.66
N ARG A 35 -13.67 23.92 12.36
CA ARG A 35 -13.17 22.59 12.75
C ARG A 35 -13.19 21.56 11.61
N PRO A 36 -12.71 21.88 10.39
CA PRO A 36 -12.69 20.89 9.32
C PRO A 36 -11.79 19.72 9.72
N PRO A 37 -12.10 18.47 9.30
CA PRO A 37 -11.18 17.36 9.47
C PRO A 37 -9.84 17.66 8.79
N ILE A 38 -8.75 17.28 9.43
CA ILE A 38 -7.40 17.42 8.86
C ILE A 38 -6.94 16.04 8.41
N ILE A 39 -6.51 15.92 7.15
CA ILE A 39 -5.99 14.68 6.58
C ILE A 39 -4.54 14.91 6.17
N ILE A 40 -3.62 14.27 6.90
CA ILE A 40 -2.22 14.15 6.50
C ILE A 40 -2.13 13.10 5.39
N LYS A 41 -1.86 13.54 4.18
CA LYS A 41 -1.88 12.69 2.98
C LYS A 41 -0.47 12.49 2.44
N GLY A 42 -0.10 11.26 2.15
CA GLY A 42 1.20 10.99 1.53
C GLY A 42 1.42 9.51 1.24
N GLU A 43 2.52 9.22 0.54
CA GLU A 43 2.94 7.87 0.19
C GLU A 43 3.21 6.98 1.42
N ARG A 44 3.33 5.67 1.24
CA ARG A 44 3.66 4.76 2.36
C ARG A 44 5.05 5.13 2.92
N LEU A 45 5.22 5.05 4.24
CA LEU A 45 6.52 5.25 4.91
C LEU A 45 7.17 6.65 4.74
N VAL A 46 6.42 7.71 4.41
CA VAL A 46 6.94 9.09 4.31
C VAL A 46 6.98 9.88 5.62
N GLY A 47 6.57 9.26 6.73
CA GLY A 47 6.57 9.91 8.05
C GLY A 47 5.21 10.42 8.52
N LYS A 48 4.09 10.00 7.89
CA LYS A 48 2.72 10.33 8.34
C LYS A 48 2.51 10.12 9.85
N THR A 49 2.80 8.92 10.34
CA THR A 49 2.71 8.58 11.78
C THR A 49 3.67 9.39 12.65
N SER A 50 4.85 9.75 12.14
CA SER A 50 5.79 10.61 12.86
C SER A 50 5.24 12.03 13.00
N THR A 51 4.65 12.58 11.93
CA THR A 51 3.98 13.87 11.95
C THR A 51 2.79 13.86 12.93
N LEU A 52 2.00 12.78 12.94
CA LEU A 52 0.95 12.59 13.94
C LEU A 52 1.51 12.65 15.36
N ASN A 53 2.47 11.78 15.70
CA ASN A 53 3.03 11.68 17.05
C ASN A 53 3.53 13.04 17.56
N VAL A 54 4.30 13.76 16.73
CA VAL A 54 4.84 15.07 17.09
C VAL A 54 3.74 16.13 17.23
N THR A 55 2.71 16.07 16.39
CA THR A 55 1.51 16.92 16.55
C THR A 55 0.85 16.66 17.89
N LEU A 56 0.70 15.40 18.31
CA LEU A 56 0.06 15.08 19.59
C LEU A 56 0.84 15.66 20.76
N VAL A 57 2.17 15.50 20.78
CA VAL A 57 3.04 16.05 21.83
C VAL A 57 2.92 17.59 21.91
N GLN A 58 2.76 18.28 20.78
CA GLN A 58 2.63 19.74 20.74
C GLN A 58 1.24 20.26 21.13
N HIS A 59 0.20 19.44 20.96
CA HIS A 59 -1.19 19.83 21.20
C HIS A 59 -1.78 19.24 22.47
N GLU A 60 -1.09 18.34 23.15
CA GLU A 60 -1.50 17.87 24.48
C GLU A 60 -1.36 19.01 25.50
N ASN A 61 -2.51 19.56 25.92
CA ASN A 61 -2.60 20.67 26.86
C ASN A 61 -3.86 20.59 27.72
N ASP A 62 -3.94 21.43 28.74
CA ASP A 62 -5.04 21.46 29.71
C ASP A 62 -6.42 21.85 29.12
N GLN A 63 -6.53 22.21 27.85
CA GLN A 63 -7.80 22.56 27.20
C GLN A 63 -8.27 21.51 26.20
N SER A 64 -7.46 20.49 25.90
CA SER A 64 -7.79 19.47 24.90
C SER A 64 -7.56 18.06 25.41
N VAL A 65 -8.55 17.19 25.22
CA VAL A 65 -8.40 15.75 25.34
C VAL A 65 -7.99 15.20 23.99
N VAL A 66 -6.89 14.45 23.95
CA VAL A 66 -6.37 13.84 22.72
C VAL A 66 -6.60 12.33 22.81
N LEU A 67 -7.38 11.77 21.89
CA LEU A 67 -7.58 10.32 21.81
C LEU A 67 -7.05 9.78 20.49
N ARG A 68 -5.99 8.98 20.57
CA ARG A 68 -5.53 8.17 19.46
C ARG A 68 -6.28 6.84 19.47
N LEU A 69 -7.14 6.66 18.48
CA LEU A 69 -7.99 5.47 18.39
C LEU A 69 -7.23 4.32 17.69
N PRO A 70 -7.50 3.06 18.09
CA PRO A 70 -7.07 1.90 17.33
C PRO A 70 -7.84 1.79 16.00
N GLN A 71 -7.44 0.84 15.14
CA GLN A 71 -8.24 0.48 13.97
C GLN A 71 -9.56 -0.14 14.44
N VAL A 72 -10.67 0.42 13.97
CA VAL A 72 -12.04 -0.03 14.30
C VAL A 72 -12.76 -0.46 13.03
N ASN A 73 -13.57 -1.52 13.12
CA ASN A 73 -14.25 -2.12 11.95
C ASN A 73 -15.77 -1.83 11.92
N SER A 74 -16.30 -1.21 12.97
CA SER A 74 -17.73 -0.92 13.12
C SER A 74 -17.99 0.41 13.81
N ARG A 75 -19.19 0.98 13.59
CA ARG A 75 -19.62 2.19 14.30
C ARG A 75 -19.68 1.98 15.81
N ARG A 76 -20.05 0.77 16.24
CA ARG A 76 -20.17 0.44 17.66
C ARG A 76 -18.81 0.49 18.35
N GLU A 77 -17.81 -0.18 17.78
CA GLU A 77 -16.43 -0.14 18.26
C GLU A 77 -15.90 1.29 18.31
N PHE A 78 -16.12 2.10 17.25
CA PHE A 78 -15.74 3.51 17.27
C PHE A 78 -16.34 4.27 18.46
N PHE A 79 -17.63 4.10 18.75
CA PHE A 79 -18.26 4.75 19.89
C PHE A 79 -17.68 4.26 21.22
N ASP A 80 -17.52 2.95 21.39
CA ASP A 80 -17.01 2.36 22.63
C ASP A 80 -15.57 2.83 22.90
N GLU A 81 -14.68 2.81 21.89
CA GLU A 81 -13.29 3.28 22.03
C GLU A 81 -13.20 4.77 22.41
N VAL A 82 -14.01 5.63 21.78
CA VAL A 82 -14.04 7.06 22.13
C VAL A 82 -14.53 7.27 23.56
N LEU A 83 -15.63 6.61 23.96
CA LEU A 83 -16.17 6.79 25.31
C LEU A 83 -15.25 6.20 26.38
N SER A 84 -14.62 5.04 26.12
CA SER A 84 -13.63 4.45 27.02
C SER A 84 -12.40 5.35 27.17
N GLY A 85 -11.94 5.96 26.07
CA GLY A 85 -10.88 6.96 26.14
C GLY A 85 -11.27 8.17 27.00
N LEU A 86 -12.50 8.66 26.88
CA LEU A 86 -13.01 9.78 27.69
C LEU A 86 -13.21 9.42 29.17
N ASP A 87 -13.65 8.19 29.46
CA ASP A 87 -13.85 7.69 30.82
C ASP A 87 -12.53 7.71 31.62
N LEU A 88 -11.41 7.40 30.98
CA LEU A 88 -10.07 7.51 31.57
C LEU A 88 -9.65 8.95 31.88
N HIS A 89 -10.13 9.92 31.10
CA HIS A 89 -9.82 11.34 31.29
C HIS A 89 -10.76 12.03 32.30
N PHE A 90 -11.95 11.48 32.50
CA PHE A 90 -12.99 12.01 33.39
C PHE A 90 -13.52 10.94 34.35
N PRO A 91 -12.67 10.33 35.20
CA PRO A 91 -13.04 9.17 36.02
C PRO A 91 -14.12 9.46 37.06
N GLU A 92 -14.34 10.72 37.41
CA GLU A 92 -15.38 11.15 38.35
C GLU A 92 -16.78 11.28 37.71
N GLN A 93 -16.85 11.23 36.37
CA GLN A 93 -18.10 11.44 35.63
C GLN A 93 -18.61 10.12 35.06
N THR A 94 -19.81 9.69 35.47
CA THR A 94 -20.43 8.49 34.89
C THR A 94 -20.91 8.75 33.46
N ILE A 95 -20.36 8.02 32.49
CA ILE A 95 -20.75 8.06 31.08
C ILE A 95 -21.80 6.96 30.81
N PRO A 96 -22.99 7.27 30.26
CA PRO A 96 -24.02 6.27 30.00
C PRO A 96 -23.78 5.53 28.67
N PHE A 97 -22.77 4.64 28.63
CA PHE A 97 -22.34 3.92 27.41
C PHE A 97 -23.48 3.32 26.61
N GLU A 98 -24.38 2.54 27.25
CA GLU A 98 -25.46 1.83 26.55
C GLU A 98 -26.43 2.80 25.84
N ARG A 99 -26.70 3.97 26.44
CA ARG A 99 -27.56 4.99 25.83
C ARG A 99 -26.80 5.78 24.77
N ALA A 100 -25.56 6.19 25.06
CA ALA A 100 -24.74 7.03 24.21
C ALA A 100 -24.45 6.38 22.85
N THR A 101 -24.27 5.07 22.84
CA THR A 101 -23.88 4.28 21.66
C THR A 101 -25.04 3.86 20.73
N ARG A 102 -26.31 4.20 21.06
CA ARG A 102 -27.49 3.78 20.26
C ARG A 102 -27.60 4.50 18.93
N THR A 103 -27.31 5.81 18.89
CA THR A 103 -27.48 6.67 17.71
C THR A 103 -26.41 7.74 17.65
N ASN A 104 -26.15 8.28 16.46
CA ASN A 104 -25.20 9.39 16.28
C ASN A 104 -25.61 10.62 17.12
N THR A 105 -26.92 10.87 17.25
CA THR A 105 -27.47 11.94 18.10
C THR A 105 -27.13 11.71 19.57
N ALA A 106 -27.42 10.52 20.11
CA ALA A 106 -27.16 10.22 21.51
C ALA A 106 -25.67 10.31 21.84
N PHE A 107 -24.83 9.82 20.93
CA PHE A 107 -23.38 9.89 21.05
C PHE A 107 -22.90 11.35 21.07
N ALA A 108 -23.28 12.14 20.06
CA ALA A 108 -22.88 13.54 19.95
C ALA A 108 -23.35 14.38 21.15
N THR A 109 -24.58 14.17 21.63
CA THR A 109 -25.09 14.87 22.82
C THR A 109 -24.29 14.50 24.08
N THR A 110 -23.90 13.23 24.22
CA THR A 110 -23.08 12.78 25.36
C THR A 110 -21.70 13.44 25.33
N LEU A 111 -21.05 13.46 24.15
CA LEU A 111 -19.77 14.14 23.96
C LEU A 111 -19.88 15.64 24.28
N GLU A 112 -20.90 16.32 23.75
CA GLU A 112 -21.10 17.75 23.95
C GLU A 112 -21.29 18.10 25.43
N GLN A 113 -22.13 17.34 26.14
CA GLN A 113 -22.36 17.55 27.57
C GLN A 113 -21.08 17.34 28.38
N LEU A 114 -20.37 16.23 28.13
CA LEU A 114 -19.16 15.88 28.87
C LEU A 114 -18.05 16.92 28.67
N LEU A 115 -17.77 17.26 27.41
CA LEU A 115 -16.69 18.19 27.05
C LEU A 115 -16.97 19.62 27.53
N ARG A 116 -18.23 20.09 27.43
CA ARG A 116 -18.61 21.41 27.93
C ARG A 116 -18.56 21.51 29.44
N ALA A 117 -18.99 20.48 30.17
CA ALA A 117 -18.94 20.47 31.63
C ALA A 117 -17.51 20.65 32.15
N HIS A 118 -16.50 20.22 31.38
CA HIS A 118 -15.09 20.33 31.73
C HIS A 118 -14.35 21.44 30.98
N GLY A 119 -15.03 22.20 30.11
CA GLY A 119 -14.41 23.25 29.29
C GLY A 119 -13.31 22.73 28.35
N LYS A 120 -13.42 21.50 27.85
CA LYS A 120 -12.42 20.85 27.00
C LYS A 120 -12.88 20.75 25.55
N GLU A 121 -11.93 20.71 24.62
CA GLU A 121 -12.14 20.19 23.26
C GLU A 121 -11.61 18.74 23.14
N LEU A 122 -12.13 17.97 22.19
CA LEU A 122 -11.68 16.62 21.89
C LEU A 122 -11.01 16.56 20.52
N LEU A 123 -9.74 16.14 20.47
CA LEU A 123 -9.03 15.81 19.24
C LEU A 123 -9.01 14.29 19.05
N LEU A 124 -9.79 13.81 18.08
CA LEU A 124 -9.79 12.40 17.68
C LEU A 124 -8.75 12.15 16.59
N VAL A 125 -7.85 11.21 16.85
CA VAL A 125 -6.73 10.88 15.97
C VAL A 125 -6.83 9.44 15.49
N LEU A 126 -6.77 9.25 14.17
CA LEU A 126 -6.92 7.96 13.51
C LEU A 126 -5.84 7.84 12.42
N ASP A 127 -4.97 6.85 12.58
CA ASP A 127 -3.91 6.54 11.61
C ASP A 127 -4.47 5.60 10.54
N GLU A 128 -4.01 5.72 9.29
CA GLU A 128 -4.42 4.91 8.14
C GLU A 128 -5.94 4.79 7.98
N LEU A 129 -6.64 5.93 7.84
CA LEU A 129 -8.08 5.98 7.65
C LEU A 129 -8.55 5.12 6.46
N ASP A 130 -7.76 5.08 5.39
CA ASP A 130 -8.02 4.24 4.21
C ASP A 130 -8.01 2.74 4.53
N SER A 131 -7.06 2.28 5.36
CA SER A 131 -7.01 0.89 5.82
C SER A 131 -8.25 0.53 6.65
N MET A 132 -8.67 1.42 7.56
CA MET A 132 -9.88 1.24 8.38
C MET A 132 -11.12 0.96 7.52
N PHE A 133 -11.35 1.80 6.50
CA PHE A 133 -12.51 1.63 5.61
C PHE A 133 -12.40 0.42 4.68
N HIS A 134 -11.18 -0.02 4.34
CA HIS A 134 -10.97 -1.22 3.55
C HIS A 134 -11.32 -2.50 4.32
N GLU A 135 -11.10 -2.52 5.64
CA GLU A 135 -11.38 -3.67 6.50
C GLU A 135 -12.85 -3.74 6.94
N CYS A 136 -13.56 -2.62 6.94
CA CYS A 136 -14.99 -2.53 7.24
C CYS A 136 -15.86 -3.26 6.21
N SER A 137 -16.95 -3.88 6.69
CA SER A 137 -18.04 -4.26 5.79
C SER A 137 -18.67 -3.00 5.15
N PRO A 138 -19.21 -3.06 3.92
CA PRO A 138 -19.77 -1.88 3.26
C PRO A 138 -20.87 -1.16 4.07
N GLY A 139 -21.66 -1.91 4.84
CA GLY A 139 -22.70 -1.34 5.70
C GLY A 139 -22.14 -0.63 6.94
N GLU A 140 -21.09 -1.18 7.56
CA GLU A 140 -20.43 -0.54 8.71
C GLU A 140 -19.60 0.67 8.30
N ALA A 141 -18.93 0.61 7.15
CA ALA A 141 -18.29 1.77 6.54
C ALA A 141 -19.29 2.94 6.39
N GLN A 142 -20.56 2.67 6.10
CA GLN A 142 -21.54 3.72 5.79
C GLN A 142 -22.02 4.36 7.08
N LYS A 143 -22.19 3.53 8.10
CA LYS A 143 -22.49 3.98 9.46
C LYS A 143 -21.36 4.81 10.03
N LEU A 144 -20.10 4.42 9.83
CA LEU A 144 -18.93 5.20 10.25
C LEU A 144 -18.84 6.54 9.52
N LEU A 145 -18.94 6.53 8.19
CA LEU A 145 -18.89 7.76 7.39
C LEU A 145 -20.02 8.73 7.78
N SER A 146 -21.26 8.24 7.89
CA SER A 146 -22.39 9.06 8.34
C SER A 146 -22.22 9.55 9.78
N THR A 147 -21.51 8.80 10.62
CA THR A 147 -21.14 9.25 11.97
C THR A 147 -20.15 10.40 11.91
N PHE A 148 -19.06 10.28 11.14
CA PHE A 148 -18.09 11.36 11.00
C PHE A 148 -18.73 12.63 10.46
N LEU A 149 -19.48 12.52 9.35
CA LEU A 149 -20.20 13.66 8.77
C LEU A 149 -21.13 14.32 9.79
N TYR A 150 -21.90 13.51 10.53
CA TYR A 150 -22.81 14.01 11.57
C TYR A 150 -22.11 14.78 12.69
N LEU A 151 -20.91 14.34 13.09
CA LEU A 151 -20.12 15.01 14.13
C LEU A 151 -19.49 16.30 13.59
N ILE A 152 -19.01 16.31 12.34
CA ILE A 152 -18.40 17.46 11.69
C ILE A 152 -19.43 18.58 11.45
N GLU A 153 -20.63 18.22 11.01
CA GLU A 153 -21.69 19.18 10.67
C GLU A 153 -22.36 19.84 11.90
N ARG A 154 -21.93 19.51 13.12
CA ARG A 154 -22.46 20.07 14.38
C ARG A 154 -21.55 21.17 14.91
N PRO A 155 -21.89 22.46 14.73
CA PRO A 155 -21.01 23.57 15.12
C PRO A 155 -20.77 23.66 16.64
N THR A 156 -21.74 23.19 17.42
CA THR A 156 -21.72 23.28 18.89
C THR A 156 -20.85 22.21 19.54
N LEU A 157 -20.46 21.17 18.79
CA LEU A 157 -19.70 20.04 19.27
C LEU A 157 -18.20 20.36 19.22
N PRO A 158 -17.49 20.39 20.37
CA PRO A 158 -16.07 20.73 20.43
C PRO A 158 -15.19 19.52 20.07
N VAL A 159 -15.44 18.91 18.92
CA VAL A 159 -14.70 17.74 18.41
C VAL A 159 -13.94 18.14 17.15
N ARG A 160 -12.66 17.76 17.08
CA ARG A 160 -11.77 17.91 15.94
C ARG A 160 -11.27 16.54 15.51
N PHE A 161 -10.95 16.43 14.23
CA PHE A 161 -10.44 15.19 13.67
C PHE A 161 -9.10 15.41 13.00
N LEU A 162 -8.16 14.50 13.28
CA LEU A 162 -6.87 14.42 12.63
C LEU A 162 -6.64 13.00 12.13
N PHE A 163 -6.51 12.87 10.82
CA PHE A 163 -6.39 11.61 10.13
C PHE A 163 -5.07 11.54 9.37
N THR A 164 -4.56 10.33 9.15
CA THR A 164 -3.65 10.07 8.04
C THR A 164 -4.34 9.24 6.98
N MET A 165 -3.89 9.42 5.73
CA MET A 165 -4.38 8.62 4.62
C MET A 165 -3.26 8.39 3.62
N SER A 166 -3.17 7.18 3.06
CA SER A 166 -2.25 6.94 1.95
C SER A 166 -2.80 7.50 0.63
N THR A 167 -1.90 7.83 -0.28
CA THR A 167 -2.20 8.30 -1.65
C THR A 167 -2.71 7.19 -2.59
N THR A 168 -2.99 6.00 -2.06
CA THR A 168 -3.28 4.78 -2.82
C THR A 168 -4.49 4.97 -3.76
N PRO A 169 -4.41 4.48 -5.01
CA PRO A 169 -5.48 4.61 -6.00
C PRO A 169 -6.59 3.58 -5.77
N GLN A 170 -7.24 3.61 -4.60
CA GLN A 170 -8.45 2.82 -4.39
C GLN A 170 -9.67 3.65 -4.77
N GLN A 171 -9.99 3.66 -6.07
CA GLN A 171 -11.14 4.38 -6.63
C GLN A 171 -12.45 4.11 -5.88
N PHE A 172 -12.61 2.89 -5.35
CA PHE A 172 -13.76 2.54 -4.51
C PHE A 172 -13.82 3.37 -3.22
N ILE A 173 -12.72 3.45 -2.47
CA ILE A 173 -12.64 4.24 -1.23
C ILE A 173 -12.78 5.74 -1.52
N GLN A 174 -12.17 6.23 -2.59
CA GLN A 174 -12.27 7.65 -2.94
C GLN A 174 -13.70 8.06 -3.32
N SER A 175 -14.41 7.23 -4.07
CA SER A 175 -15.83 7.48 -4.40
C SER A 175 -16.69 7.48 -3.14
N TYR A 176 -16.39 6.57 -2.23
CA TYR A 176 -17.10 6.39 -0.98
C TYR A 176 -16.89 7.54 0.01
N LEU A 177 -15.63 7.95 0.20
CA LEU A 177 -15.25 9.02 1.13
C LEU A 177 -15.44 10.43 0.55
N SER A 178 -15.82 10.56 -0.72
CA SER A 178 -15.87 11.84 -1.44
C SER A 178 -16.53 13.00 -0.66
N PRO A 179 -17.73 12.85 -0.06
CA PRO A 179 -18.34 13.93 0.73
C PRO A 179 -17.48 14.36 1.93
N PHE A 180 -16.89 13.39 2.62
CA PHE A 180 -16.03 13.64 3.77
C PHE A 180 -14.69 14.26 3.35
N LEU A 181 -14.10 13.80 2.24
CA LEU A 181 -12.88 14.37 1.67
C LEU A 181 -13.10 15.82 1.23
N ALA A 182 -14.28 16.16 0.71
CA ALA A 182 -14.61 17.53 0.30
C ALA A 182 -14.68 18.53 1.47
N LEU A 183 -15.04 18.05 2.67
CA LEU A 183 -15.06 18.86 3.89
C LEU A 183 -13.69 18.96 4.59
N SER A 184 -12.72 18.15 4.15
CA SER A 184 -11.43 18.00 4.82
C SER A 184 -10.37 18.99 4.31
N LYS A 185 -9.41 19.32 5.18
CA LYS A 185 -8.17 20.02 4.82
C LYS A 185 -7.04 19.02 4.66
N PHE A 186 -6.36 19.07 3.52
CA PHE A 186 -5.25 18.16 3.22
C PHE A 186 -3.92 18.81 3.56
N VAL A 187 -3.09 18.07 4.30
CA VAL A 187 -1.70 18.43 4.55
C VAL A 187 -0.84 17.40 3.82
N PRO A 188 -0.28 17.74 2.64
CA PRO A 188 0.52 16.80 1.87
C PRO A 188 1.88 16.55 2.54
N LEU A 189 2.36 15.31 2.47
CA LEU A 189 3.72 14.93 2.85
C LEU A 189 4.46 14.39 1.61
N PRO A 190 5.14 15.27 0.84
CA PRO A 190 5.87 14.87 -0.35
C PRO A 190 7.18 14.14 -0.01
N PHE A 191 7.85 13.58 -1.00
CA PHE A 191 9.25 13.18 -0.84
C PHE A 191 10.15 14.40 -0.68
N TRP A 192 11.28 14.20 0.00
CA TRP A 192 12.32 15.22 0.13
C TRP A 192 12.97 15.56 -1.21
N SER A 193 13.29 16.83 -1.37
CA SER A 193 14.17 17.38 -2.40
C SER A 193 15.63 17.03 -2.11
N PHE A 194 16.51 17.41 -3.04
CA PHE A 194 17.93 17.22 -2.88
C PHE A 194 18.49 18.06 -1.71
N GLU A 195 18.00 19.30 -1.60
CA GLU A 195 18.38 20.26 -0.56
C GLU A 195 17.96 19.76 0.82
N GLU A 196 16.73 19.30 0.98
CA GLU A 196 16.22 18.71 2.23
C GLU A 196 17.05 17.47 2.65
N ILE A 197 17.46 16.61 1.71
CA ILE A 197 18.33 15.46 2.01
C ILE A 197 19.73 15.90 2.43
N ARG A 198 20.31 16.91 1.75
CA ARG A 198 21.61 17.47 2.12
C ARG A 198 21.57 18.02 3.55
N ASP A 199 20.56 18.80 3.84
CA ASP A 199 20.43 19.50 5.12
C ASP A 199 20.14 18.48 6.25
N PHE A 200 19.30 17.47 5.98
CA PHE A 200 19.09 16.33 6.90
C PHE A 200 20.39 15.59 7.20
N THR A 201 21.18 15.30 6.17
CA THR A 201 22.43 14.55 6.32
C THR A 201 23.46 15.37 7.10
N GLN A 202 23.54 16.67 6.85
CA GLN A 202 24.41 17.60 7.58
C GLN A 202 23.99 17.72 9.05
N TRP A 203 22.70 17.85 9.33
CA TRP A 203 22.16 17.87 10.70
C TRP A 203 22.46 16.58 11.45
N LEU A 204 22.22 15.43 10.82
CA LEU A 204 22.32 14.12 11.45
C LEU A 204 23.78 13.66 11.66
N LEU A 205 24.64 13.89 10.66
CA LEU A 205 25.95 13.26 10.57
C LEU A 205 27.11 14.24 10.37
N GLY A 206 26.86 15.54 10.15
CA GLY A 206 27.89 16.50 9.72
C GLY A 206 29.07 16.68 10.68
N SER A 207 28.91 16.29 11.95
CA SER A 207 30.02 16.26 12.92
C SER A 207 31.00 15.09 12.72
N TYR A 208 30.56 14.02 12.06
CA TYR A 208 31.25 12.73 11.96
C TYR A 208 31.55 12.30 10.51
N VAL A 209 30.68 12.66 9.57
CA VAL A 209 30.71 12.20 8.18
C VAL A 209 30.62 13.39 7.24
N ARG A 210 31.43 13.39 6.19
CA ARG A 210 31.32 14.30 5.05
C ARG A 210 31.06 13.50 3.79
N PHE A 211 30.17 14.01 2.95
CA PHE A 211 29.87 13.41 1.65
C PHE A 211 30.53 14.25 0.57
N ASP A 212 31.26 13.60 -0.33
CA ASP A 212 31.66 14.23 -1.57
C ASP A 212 30.39 14.49 -2.44
N PRO A 213 30.40 15.51 -3.33
CA PRO A 213 29.20 15.89 -4.09
C PRO A 213 28.55 14.73 -4.86
N ASP A 214 29.34 13.88 -5.49
CA ASP A 214 28.86 12.69 -6.21
C ASP A 214 28.22 11.66 -5.29
N ALA A 215 28.74 11.50 -4.06
CA ALA A 215 28.18 10.59 -3.07
C ALA A 215 26.83 11.08 -2.56
N LEU A 216 26.71 12.39 -2.31
CA LEU A 216 25.45 13.01 -1.92
C LEU A 216 24.40 12.90 -3.05
N GLN A 217 24.82 13.09 -4.30
CA GLN A 217 23.96 12.88 -5.47
C GLN A 217 23.47 11.43 -5.56
N LEU A 218 24.34 10.45 -5.32
CA LEU A 218 23.96 9.04 -5.27
C LEU A 218 23.05 8.71 -4.09
N LEU A 219 23.22 9.35 -2.93
CA LEU A 219 22.28 9.21 -1.81
C LEU A 219 20.88 9.66 -2.21
N TYR A 220 20.78 10.83 -2.84
CA TYR A 220 19.51 11.34 -3.35
C TYR A 220 18.91 10.40 -4.42
N GLN A 221 19.69 9.95 -5.38
CA GLN A 221 19.21 9.04 -6.43
C GLN A 221 18.81 7.66 -5.89
N GLY A 222 19.56 7.13 -4.93
CA GLY A 222 19.27 5.85 -4.28
C GLY A 222 17.98 5.92 -3.45
N GLY A 223 17.85 6.95 -2.62
CA GLY A 223 16.67 7.15 -1.76
C GLY A 223 15.47 7.77 -2.48
N GLY A 224 15.68 8.42 -3.61
CA GLY A 224 14.66 9.11 -4.42
C GLY A 224 13.92 10.24 -3.72
N GLY A 225 14.49 10.81 -2.65
CA GLY A 225 13.74 11.72 -1.77
C GLY A 225 12.88 11.02 -0.73
N HIS A 226 12.72 9.70 -0.81
CA HIS A 226 11.84 8.98 0.10
C HIS A 226 12.45 8.92 1.51
N PRO A 227 11.79 9.43 2.57
CA PRO A 227 12.41 9.56 3.89
C PRO A 227 12.88 8.24 4.50
N TYR A 228 12.02 7.20 4.49
CA TYR A 228 12.40 5.86 4.98
C TYR A 228 13.62 5.29 4.25
N PHE A 229 13.61 5.26 2.91
CA PHE A 229 14.69 4.65 2.13
C PHE A 229 15.99 5.46 2.21
N THR A 230 15.91 6.78 2.28
CA THR A 230 17.07 7.65 2.51
C THR A 230 17.70 7.37 3.88
N LYS A 231 16.89 7.28 4.94
CA LYS A 231 17.35 6.94 6.30
C LYS A 231 17.94 5.53 6.36
N ALA A 232 17.34 4.57 5.65
CA ALA A 232 17.86 3.21 5.55
C ALA A 232 19.25 3.18 4.89
N LEU A 233 19.42 3.87 3.76
CA LEU A 233 20.72 4.02 3.10
C LEU A 233 21.78 4.62 4.03
N LEU A 234 21.44 5.72 4.72
CA LEU A 234 22.35 6.35 5.68
C LEU A 234 22.72 5.40 6.83
N LYS A 235 21.77 4.60 7.32
CA LYS A 235 22.03 3.60 8.35
C LYS A 235 22.96 2.50 7.86
N THR A 236 22.71 1.91 6.69
CA THR A 236 23.57 0.89 6.08
C THR A 236 24.98 1.42 5.88
N LEU A 237 25.09 2.65 5.36
CA LEU A 237 26.37 3.30 5.11
C LEU A 237 27.13 3.57 6.42
N THR A 238 26.47 4.10 7.45
CA THR A 238 27.14 4.55 8.67
C THR A 238 27.40 3.45 9.69
N THR A 239 26.63 2.35 9.70
CA THR A 239 26.79 1.28 10.70
C THR A 239 28.21 0.68 10.74
N PRO A 240 28.85 0.33 9.60
CA PRO A 240 30.24 -0.15 9.58
C PRO A 240 31.27 0.94 9.92
N LEU A 241 30.90 2.19 9.70
CA LEU A 241 31.76 3.37 9.76
C LEU A 241 31.85 3.97 11.17
N LEU A 242 30.77 3.88 11.97
CA LEU A 242 30.70 4.47 13.31
C LEU A 242 31.70 3.90 14.33
N ASN A 243 32.32 2.75 14.03
CA ASN A 243 33.38 2.15 14.85
C ASN A 243 34.80 2.62 14.47
N ARG A 244 34.95 3.47 13.45
CA ARG A 244 36.26 3.96 12.95
C ARG A 244 36.33 5.48 13.11
N LEU A 245 37.17 5.96 14.02
CA LEU A 245 37.54 7.38 14.14
C LEU A 245 38.90 7.63 13.47
N PRO A 246 39.19 8.83 12.92
CA PRO A 246 38.41 10.08 13.00
C PRO A 246 37.91 10.57 11.61
N ARG A 247 36.67 11.08 11.56
CA ARG A 247 35.98 11.72 10.39
C ARG A 247 36.05 10.96 9.06
N ILE A 248 34.89 10.50 8.60
CA ILE A 248 34.81 9.65 7.42
C ILE A 248 34.32 10.48 6.23
N ASN A 249 35.09 10.45 5.16
CA ASN A 249 34.68 11.00 3.87
C ASN A 249 34.04 9.87 3.06
N VAL A 250 32.75 10.00 2.79
CA VAL A 250 31.99 9.08 1.95
C VAL A 250 32.15 9.52 0.51
N ARG A 251 32.75 8.66 -0.31
CA ARG A 251 32.91 8.89 -1.75
C ARG A 251 31.85 8.10 -2.50
N LYS A 252 31.87 8.28 -3.82
CA LYS A 252 30.96 7.61 -4.75
C LYS A 252 30.96 6.09 -4.57
N ALA A 253 32.14 5.48 -4.40
CA ALA A 253 32.29 4.03 -4.31
C ALA A 253 31.61 3.44 -3.06
N GLU A 254 31.78 4.07 -1.89
CA GLU A 254 31.13 3.62 -0.65
C GLU A 254 29.62 3.75 -0.75
N MET A 255 29.13 4.81 -1.40
CA MET A 255 27.69 5.01 -1.60
C MET A 255 27.09 3.98 -2.58
N THR A 256 27.79 3.65 -3.66
CA THR A 256 27.36 2.58 -4.60
C THR A 256 27.24 1.24 -3.87
N GLN A 257 28.25 0.86 -3.08
CA GLN A 257 28.20 -0.37 -2.29
C GLN A 257 27.06 -0.35 -1.25
N ALA A 258 26.80 0.80 -0.63
CA ALA A 258 25.71 0.95 0.32
C ALA A 258 24.35 0.68 -0.34
N ILE A 259 24.09 1.22 -1.54
CA ILE A 259 22.82 0.98 -2.27
C ILE A 259 22.59 -0.53 -2.51
N GLU A 260 23.61 -1.23 -2.98
CA GLU A 260 23.56 -2.68 -3.22
C GLU A 260 23.37 -3.49 -1.93
N SER A 261 23.91 -3.01 -0.82
CA SER A 261 23.79 -3.67 0.48
C SER A 261 22.43 -3.39 1.13
N THR A 262 21.92 -2.17 1.03
CA THR A 262 20.68 -1.73 1.67
C THR A 262 19.47 -2.50 1.15
N VAL A 263 19.42 -2.82 -0.15
CA VAL A 263 18.31 -3.60 -0.74
C VAL A 263 18.25 -5.05 -0.24
N GLN A 264 19.36 -5.57 0.27
CA GLN A 264 19.49 -6.91 0.87
C GLN A 264 19.12 -6.91 2.36
N GLU A 265 19.07 -5.75 3.02
CA GLU A 265 18.65 -5.69 4.41
C GLU A 265 17.20 -6.14 4.58
N GLN A 266 16.96 -7.02 5.56
CA GLN A 266 15.65 -7.66 5.78
C GLN A 266 14.49 -6.66 5.84
N ASN A 267 14.65 -5.55 6.58
CA ASN A 267 13.61 -4.54 6.75
C ASN A 267 13.33 -3.77 5.47
N VAL A 268 14.38 -3.41 4.72
CA VAL A 268 14.24 -2.68 3.46
C VAL A 268 13.64 -3.57 2.38
N ASN A 269 14.10 -4.82 2.29
CA ASN A 269 13.56 -5.80 1.37
C ASN A 269 12.06 -6.03 1.65
N PHE A 270 11.68 -6.17 2.93
CA PHE A 270 10.27 -6.30 3.32
C PHE A 270 9.46 -5.05 2.93
N ALA A 271 9.98 -3.84 3.17
CA ALA A 271 9.32 -2.60 2.79
C ALA A 271 9.11 -2.50 1.27
N LEU A 272 10.13 -2.79 0.46
CA LEU A 272 10.06 -2.77 -1.01
C LEU A 272 9.15 -3.87 -1.54
N ARG A 273 9.17 -5.07 -0.96
CA ARG A 273 8.27 -6.16 -1.31
C ARG A 273 6.81 -5.81 -1.04
N ASN A 274 6.51 -5.17 0.09
CA ASN A 274 5.16 -4.74 0.41
C ASN A 274 4.70 -3.57 -0.48
N LEU A 275 5.60 -2.64 -0.78
CA LEU A 275 5.36 -1.58 -1.77
C LEU A 275 5.00 -2.22 -3.12
N TRP A 276 5.81 -3.16 -3.59
CA TRP A 276 5.53 -3.91 -4.81
C TRP A 276 4.19 -4.64 -4.76
N ALA A 277 3.93 -5.42 -3.70
CA ALA A 277 2.75 -6.28 -3.64
C ALA A 277 1.44 -5.49 -3.59
N ALA A 278 1.36 -4.49 -2.70
CA ALA A 278 0.10 -3.87 -2.31
C ALA A 278 -0.12 -2.45 -2.86
N HIS A 279 0.95 -1.76 -3.27
CA HIS A 279 0.88 -0.32 -3.56
C HIS A 279 0.77 0.02 -5.05
N PHE A 280 1.31 -0.85 -5.91
CA PHE A 280 1.32 -0.65 -7.35
C PHE A 280 0.25 -1.51 -8.05
N THR A 281 -0.50 -0.89 -8.97
CA THR A 281 -1.45 -1.60 -9.85
C THR A 281 -0.71 -2.49 -10.85
N PRO A 282 -1.40 -3.45 -11.52
CA PRO A 282 -0.79 -4.24 -12.59
C PRO A 282 -0.16 -3.39 -13.71
N GLU A 283 -0.83 -2.31 -14.11
CA GLU A 283 -0.34 -1.39 -15.15
C GLU A 283 0.89 -0.60 -14.68
N GLU A 284 0.90 -0.14 -13.43
CA GLU A 284 2.08 0.52 -12.84
C GLU A 284 3.27 -0.44 -12.75
N LYS A 285 3.03 -1.69 -12.32
CA LYS A 285 4.05 -2.75 -12.27
C LYS A 285 4.66 -3.02 -13.64
N HIS A 286 3.86 -3.03 -14.69
CA HIS A 286 4.33 -3.24 -16.06
C HIS A 286 5.35 -2.17 -16.48
N ILE A 287 5.03 -0.89 -16.25
CA ILE A 287 5.93 0.24 -16.57
C ILE A 287 7.23 0.15 -15.76
N LEU A 288 7.13 -0.13 -14.45
CA LEU A 288 8.30 -0.26 -13.58
C LEU A 288 9.21 -1.42 -14.02
N GLN A 289 8.63 -2.56 -14.42
CA GLN A 289 9.39 -3.70 -14.96
C GLN A 289 10.09 -3.37 -16.28
N GLN A 290 9.39 -2.69 -17.20
CA GLN A 290 9.98 -2.30 -18.47
C GLN A 290 11.17 -1.34 -18.28
N LEU A 291 11.01 -0.32 -17.42
CA LEU A 291 12.11 0.58 -17.06
C LEU A 291 13.28 -0.15 -16.39
N ALA A 292 12.99 -1.07 -15.46
CA ALA A 292 14.03 -1.82 -14.77
C ALA A 292 14.81 -2.74 -15.71
N ARG A 293 14.13 -3.30 -16.73
CA ARG A 293 14.73 -4.14 -17.78
C ARG A 293 15.64 -3.33 -18.71
N GLU A 294 15.18 -2.18 -19.19
CA GLU A 294 15.98 -1.29 -20.04
C GLU A 294 17.25 -0.80 -19.33
N GLY A 295 17.17 -0.58 -18.01
CA GLY A 295 18.34 -0.19 -17.22
C GLY A 295 18.88 1.21 -17.54
N ARG A 296 18.14 2.00 -18.31
CA ARG A 296 18.45 3.37 -18.73
C ARG A 296 17.16 4.20 -18.89
N PRO A 297 17.23 5.54 -18.90
CA PRO A 297 16.07 6.38 -19.21
C PRO A 297 15.40 5.98 -20.53
N VAL A 298 14.06 5.94 -20.53
CA VAL A 298 13.25 5.47 -21.67
C VAL A 298 12.28 6.56 -22.11
N PRO A 299 12.16 6.87 -23.42
CA PRO A 299 11.14 7.77 -23.94
C PRO A 299 9.72 7.35 -23.52
N GLU A 300 8.89 8.31 -23.10
CA GLU A 300 7.52 8.07 -22.64
C GLU A 300 6.66 7.27 -23.63
N VAL A 301 6.83 7.53 -24.94
CA VAL A 301 6.10 6.86 -26.02
C VAL A 301 6.33 5.34 -26.01
N LEU A 302 7.55 4.89 -25.66
CA LEU A 302 7.90 3.47 -25.62
C LEU A 302 7.33 2.73 -24.40
N LEU A 303 7.05 3.47 -23.33
CA LEU A 303 6.48 2.93 -22.09
C LEU A 303 4.97 2.77 -22.13
N THR A 304 4.31 3.55 -22.99
CA THR A 304 2.85 3.64 -23.02
C THR A 304 2.23 2.97 -24.25
N ARG A 305 2.99 2.85 -25.35
CA ARG A 305 2.57 2.17 -26.60
C ARG A 305 1.16 2.59 -27.08
N ASP A 306 0.81 3.86 -26.87
CA ASP A 306 -0.52 4.47 -27.09
C ASP A 306 -1.70 3.89 -26.28
N GLU A 307 -1.47 2.95 -25.36
CA GLU A 307 -2.51 2.39 -24.49
C GLU A 307 -2.96 3.40 -23.42
N PRO A 308 -4.27 3.75 -23.35
CA PRO A 308 -4.76 4.74 -22.39
C PRO A 308 -4.49 4.37 -20.92
N LYS A 309 -4.56 3.08 -20.59
CA LYS A 309 -4.31 2.59 -19.23
C LYS A 309 -2.85 2.75 -18.81
N GLN A 310 -1.91 2.52 -19.73
CA GLN A 310 -0.48 2.69 -19.47
C GLN A 310 -0.12 4.17 -19.33
N ARG A 311 -0.68 5.06 -20.16
CA ARG A 311 -0.52 6.51 -20.00
C ARG A 311 -0.98 7.00 -18.62
N MET A 312 -2.15 6.53 -18.19
CA MET A 312 -2.66 6.86 -16.86
C MET A 312 -1.74 6.34 -15.75
N ALA A 313 -1.29 5.08 -15.85
CA ALA A 313 -0.37 4.50 -14.86
C ALA A 313 0.97 5.24 -14.80
N LEU A 314 1.55 5.64 -15.94
CA LEU A 314 2.77 6.43 -15.99
C LEU A 314 2.57 7.79 -15.32
N HIS A 315 1.50 8.49 -15.66
CA HIS A 315 1.15 9.78 -15.07
C HIS A 315 1.03 9.68 -13.55
N ILE A 316 0.32 8.66 -13.05
CA ILE A 316 0.17 8.42 -11.61
C ILE A 316 1.54 8.14 -10.94
N LEU A 317 2.43 7.36 -11.57
CA LEU A 317 3.76 7.09 -11.02
C LEU A 317 4.66 8.33 -10.96
N LEU A 318 4.52 9.25 -11.93
CA LEU A 318 5.21 10.54 -11.94
C LEU A 318 4.66 11.48 -10.86
N GLU A 319 3.34 11.60 -10.75
CA GLU A 319 2.68 12.40 -9.71
C GLU A 319 3.04 11.92 -8.30
N ARG A 320 3.11 10.59 -8.11
CA ARG A 320 3.49 9.95 -6.84
C ARG A 320 5.01 9.93 -6.60
N GLN A 321 5.79 10.55 -7.48
CA GLN A 321 7.23 10.75 -7.35
C GLN A 321 8.06 9.44 -7.29
N TYR A 322 7.54 8.31 -7.81
CA TYR A 322 8.35 7.09 -7.99
C TYR A 322 9.22 7.16 -9.25
N LEU A 323 8.73 7.89 -10.25
CA LEU A 323 9.43 8.17 -11.51
C LEU A 323 9.72 9.67 -11.65
N GLN A 324 10.60 10.02 -12.57
CA GLN A 324 10.96 11.40 -12.91
C GLN A 324 11.32 11.52 -14.39
N HIS A 325 11.25 12.74 -14.92
CA HIS A 325 11.80 13.05 -16.24
C HIS A 325 13.30 13.34 -16.18
N GLN A 326 14.05 12.78 -17.10
CA GLN A 326 15.46 13.01 -17.32
C GLN A 326 15.70 13.31 -18.81
N ARG A 327 15.88 14.60 -19.15
CA ARG A 327 16.14 15.06 -20.53
C ARG A 327 15.09 14.61 -21.56
N GLY A 328 13.82 14.54 -21.17
CA GLY A 328 12.72 14.08 -22.04
C GLY A 328 12.39 12.60 -21.91
N ASP A 329 13.27 11.81 -21.29
CA ASP A 329 13.05 10.39 -21.00
C ASP A 329 12.53 10.19 -19.58
N ILE A 330 11.95 9.03 -19.31
CA ILE A 330 11.45 8.63 -17.99
C ILE A 330 12.48 7.75 -17.30
N TRP A 331 12.71 7.99 -16.01
CA TRP A 331 13.57 7.18 -15.18
C TRP A 331 13.04 7.01 -13.76
N PHE A 332 13.58 6.04 -13.03
CA PHE A 332 13.31 5.88 -11.60
C PHE A 332 13.79 7.11 -10.82
N ARG A 333 12.91 7.63 -9.97
CA ARG A 333 13.31 8.55 -8.92
C ARG A 333 13.83 7.79 -7.70
N LEU A 334 13.15 6.71 -7.31
CA LEU A 334 13.57 5.82 -6.20
C LEU A 334 14.53 4.73 -6.69
N GLY A 335 15.84 4.99 -6.65
CA GLY A 335 16.88 4.06 -7.13
C GLY A 335 16.96 2.72 -6.39
N LEU A 336 16.60 2.68 -5.10
CA LEU A 336 16.50 1.42 -4.36
C LEU A 336 15.39 0.50 -4.91
N LEU A 337 14.27 1.06 -5.37
CA LEU A 337 13.21 0.29 -6.02
C LEU A 337 13.71 -0.29 -7.35
N TYR A 338 14.40 0.51 -8.16
CA TYR A 338 15.05 0.02 -9.38
C TYR A 338 16.00 -1.15 -9.10
N THR A 339 16.92 -0.97 -8.13
CA THR A 339 17.91 -1.98 -7.76
C THR A 339 17.22 -3.26 -7.26
N TRP A 340 16.17 -3.12 -6.46
CA TRP A 340 15.39 -4.24 -5.96
C TRP A 340 14.68 -5.01 -7.06
N LEU A 341 14.03 -4.30 -7.99
CA LEU A 341 13.36 -4.93 -9.14
C LEU A 341 14.33 -5.76 -9.98
N ARG A 342 15.54 -5.25 -10.20
CA ARG A 342 16.57 -5.97 -10.96
C ARG A 342 17.10 -7.23 -10.29
N LEU A 343 17.09 -7.29 -8.97
CA LEU A 343 17.65 -8.41 -8.21
C LEU A 343 16.59 -9.47 -7.84
N TRP A 344 15.35 -9.05 -7.59
CA TRP A 344 14.35 -9.87 -6.91
C TRP A 344 13.08 -10.12 -7.72
N VAL A 345 12.83 -9.32 -8.75
CA VAL A 345 11.71 -9.54 -9.66
C VAL A 345 12.28 -10.18 -10.93
N PRO A 346 11.76 -11.34 -11.37
CA PRO A 346 12.13 -11.90 -12.66
C PRO A 346 11.82 -10.87 -13.76
N LEU A 347 12.86 -10.19 -14.26
CA LEU A 347 12.78 -9.33 -15.42
C LEU A 347 12.93 -10.21 -16.65
N GLU A 348 11.92 -11.04 -16.94
CA GLU A 348 11.89 -11.86 -18.15
C GLU A 348 12.01 -10.94 -19.39
N PRO A 349 12.56 -11.34 -20.54
CA PRO A 349 12.69 -10.47 -21.72
C PRO A 349 11.35 -9.87 -22.20
N GLU A 350 11.36 -8.76 -22.96
CA GLU A 350 10.12 -8.12 -23.48
C GLU A 350 9.22 -9.07 -24.30
N ASP A 351 9.78 -10.16 -24.85
CA ASP A 351 9.04 -11.21 -25.55
C ASP A 351 8.33 -12.21 -24.61
N ALA A 352 8.46 -12.05 -23.29
CA ALA A 352 7.76 -12.85 -22.29
C ALA A 352 6.29 -12.43 -22.08
N SER A 353 5.83 -11.35 -22.74
CA SER A 353 4.39 -11.14 -22.95
C SER A 353 3.72 -12.30 -23.70
N ASP A 354 4.52 -13.22 -24.25
CA ASP A 354 4.06 -14.39 -24.97
C ASP A 354 4.60 -15.71 -24.38
N ARG A 355 4.99 -15.79 -23.10
CA ARG A 355 5.29 -17.06 -22.40
C ARG A 355 5.04 -16.90 -20.89
N SER A 356 3.86 -17.24 -20.39
CA SER A 356 3.56 -18.65 -20.10
C SER A 356 2.51 -19.20 -21.05
N LYS A 357 2.97 -19.74 -22.18
CA LYS A 357 2.06 -20.38 -23.14
C LYS A 357 1.82 -21.80 -22.66
N LEU A 358 0.74 -21.98 -21.91
CA LEU A 358 0.07 -23.26 -21.96
C LEU A 358 -0.37 -23.48 -23.42
N ILE A 359 0.39 -24.29 -24.16
CA ILE A 359 0.07 -24.67 -25.54
C ILE A 359 -0.59 -26.02 -25.51
N VAL A 360 -1.78 -26.10 -26.09
CA VAL A 360 -2.47 -27.37 -26.34
C VAL A 360 -2.50 -27.58 -27.85
N ASN A 361 -1.67 -28.50 -28.34
CA ASN A 361 -1.65 -28.90 -29.74
C ASN A 361 -2.57 -30.12 -29.92
N THR A 362 -3.73 -29.90 -30.53
CA THR A 362 -4.76 -30.92 -30.66
C THR A 362 -4.44 -31.92 -31.77
N ARG A 363 -3.66 -31.51 -32.80
CA ARG A 363 -3.23 -32.39 -33.90
C ARG A 363 -2.33 -33.52 -33.43
N VAL A 364 -1.35 -33.22 -32.58
CA VAL A 364 -0.38 -34.19 -32.07
C VAL A 364 -0.62 -34.58 -30.61
N ARG A 365 -1.72 -34.09 -30.01
CA ARG A 365 -2.13 -34.32 -28.61
C ARG A 365 -1.00 -34.06 -27.60
N THR A 366 -0.33 -32.91 -27.74
CA THR A 366 0.72 -32.49 -26.81
C THR A 366 0.30 -31.25 -26.04
N VAL A 367 0.74 -31.19 -24.78
CA VAL A 367 0.56 -30.03 -23.91
C VAL A 367 1.92 -29.57 -23.46
N GLN A 368 2.20 -28.29 -23.63
CA GLN A 368 3.47 -27.69 -23.22
C GLN A 368 3.17 -26.48 -22.33
N ILE A 369 3.98 -26.31 -21.29
CA ILE A 369 4.11 -25.05 -20.57
C ILE A 369 5.53 -24.59 -20.78
N ASP A 370 5.66 -23.38 -21.31
CA ASP A 370 6.94 -22.81 -21.74
C ASP A 370 7.63 -23.76 -22.73
N ASP A 371 8.81 -24.27 -22.41
CA ASP A 371 9.56 -25.22 -23.24
C ASP A 371 9.49 -26.67 -22.70
N SER A 372 8.61 -26.95 -21.71
CA SER A 372 8.46 -28.27 -21.09
C SER A 372 7.16 -28.96 -21.51
N THR A 373 7.28 -30.19 -21.99
CA THR A 373 6.11 -31.05 -22.27
C THR A 373 5.51 -31.58 -20.98
N LEU A 374 4.20 -31.38 -20.79
CA LEU A 374 3.45 -31.90 -19.66
C LEU A 374 2.88 -33.29 -19.98
N THR A 375 3.12 -34.24 -19.09
CA THR A 375 2.47 -35.55 -19.12
C THR A 375 1.14 -35.50 -18.36
N LEU A 376 0.04 -35.42 -19.10
CA LEU A 376 -1.32 -35.49 -18.56
C LEU A 376 -1.89 -36.90 -18.71
N THR A 377 -2.75 -37.30 -17.78
CA THR A 377 -3.64 -38.46 -18.01
C THR A 377 -4.70 -38.10 -19.05
N GLU A 378 -5.35 -39.09 -19.66
CA GLU A 378 -6.42 -38.82 -20.64
C GLU A 378 -7.52 -37.94 -20.05
N GLN A 379 -7.93 -38.20 -18.79
CA GLN A 379 -8.93 -37.38 -18.10
C GLN A 379 -8.47 -35.93 -17.87
N GLU A 380 -7.20 -35.72 -17.50
CA GLU A 380 -6.64 -34.38 -17.31
C GLU A 380 -6.53 -33.63 -18.64
N TYR A 381 -6.15 -34.33 -19.72
CA TYR A 381 -6.09 -33.77 -21.06
C TYR A 381 -7.48 -33.35 -21.57
N GLN A 382 -8.50 -34.22 -21.43
CA GLN A 382 -9.87 -33.90 -21.83
C GLN A 382 -10.43 -32.71 -21.04
N LEU A 383 -10.16 -32.65 -19.73
CA LEU A 383 -10.52 -31.51 -18.89
C LEU A 383 -9.85 -30.21 -19.36
N LEU A 384 -8.54 -30.26 -19.60
CA LEU A 384 -7.79 -29.10 -20.06
C LEU A 384 -8.30 -28.62 -21.42
N LEU A 385 -8.57 -29.55 -22.34
CA LEU A 385 -9.07 -29.26 -23.68
C LEU A 385 -10.47 -28.62 -23.65
N LEU A 386 -11.37 -29.13 -22.80
CA LEU A 386 -12.70 -28.54 -22.60
C LEU A 386 -12.59 -27.08 -22.15
N LEU A 387 -11.77 -26.83 -21.14
CA LEU A 387 -11.57 -25.50 -20.58
C LEU A 387 -10.85 -24.56 -21.57
N ALA A 388 -9.91 -25.10 -22.35
CA ALA A 388 -9.17 -24.35 -23.36
C ALA A 388 -10.06 -23.92 -24.53
N ARG A 389 -10.98 -24.78 -24.97
CA ARG A 389 -11.96 -24.45 -26.02
C ARG A 389 -12.93 -23.36 -25.59
N LYS A 390 -13.22 -23.30 -24.28
CA LYS A 390 -14.03 -22.26 -23.64
C LYS A 390 -13.16 -21.23 -22.90
N ARG A 391 -11.99 -20.89 -23.45
CA ARG A 391 -11.04 -19.96 -22.80
C ARG A 391 -11.74 -18.66 -22.40
N GLY A 392 -11.54 -18.25 -21.14
CA GLY A 392 -12.13 -17.02 -20.59
C GLY A 392 -13.61 -17.14 -20.19
N GLU A 393 -14.23 -18.32 -20.39
CA GLU A 393 -15.60 -18.59 -19.99
C GLU A 393 -15.64 -19.62 -18.83
N PRO A 394 -16.52 -19.43 -17.83
CA PRO A 394 -16.70 -20.43 -16.78
C PRO A 394 -17.42 -21.67 -17.33
N VAL A 395 -16.82 -22.84 -17.09
CA VAL A 395 -17.38 -24.17 -17.37
C VAL A 395 -17.95 -24.75 -16.08
N SER A 396 -19.19 -25.21 -16.16
CA SER A 396 -19.91 -25.72 -14.99
C SER A 396 -19.37 -27.07 -14.51
N ARG A 397 -19.65 -27.43 -13.26
CA ARG A 397 -19.24 -28.72 -12.70
C ARG A 397 -19.96 -29.88 -13.39
N GLU A 398 -21.22 -29.68 -13.72
CA GLU A 398 -22.09 -30.61 -14.45
C GLU A 398 -21.60 -30.79 -15.89
N GLU A 399 -21.08 -29.74 -16.53
CA GLU A 399 -20.44 -29.84 -17.86
C GLU A 399 -19.13 -30.64 -17.80
N ILE A 400 -18.32 -30.44 -16.76
CA ILE A 400 -17.09 -31.22 -16.54
C ILE A 400 -17.43 -32.70 -16.25
N ALA A 401 -18.44 -32.95 -15.42
CA ALA A 401 -18.90 -34.29 -15.06
C ALA A 401 -19.37 -35.06 -16.29
N ARG A 402 -20.26 -34.47 -17.10
CA ARG A 402 -20.78 -35.06 -18.34
C ARG A 402 -19.68 -35.41 -19.35
N LEU A 403 -18.58 -34.65 -19.39
CA LEU A 403 -17.47 -34.97 -20.29
C LEU A 403 -16.60 -36.11 -19.76
N LEU A 404 -16.25 -36.08 -18.47
CA LEU A 404 -15.22 -36.96 -17.91
C LEU A 404 -15.77 -38.30 -17.39
N TRP A 405 -17.04 -38.32 -16.99
CA TRP A 405 -17.75 -39.47 -16.40
C TRP A 405 -19.22 -39.50 -16.87
N PRO A 406 -19.47 -39.66 -18.19
CA PRO A 406 -20.82 -39.58 -18.74
C PRO A 406 -21.77 -40.64 -18.17
N GLU A 407 -21.31 -41.88 -18.01
CA GLU A 407 -22.13 -42.99 -17.53
C GLU A 407 -22.55 -42.80 -16.06
N GLU A 408 -21.64 -42.35 -15.20
CA GLU A 408 -21.95 -42.10 -13.79
C GLU A 408 -22.79 -40.84 -13.57
N GLU A 409 -22.56 -39.79 -14.38
CA GLU A 409 -23.37 -38.57 -14.32
C GLU A 409 -24.83 -38.84 -14.74
N GLU A 410 -25.05 -39.74 -15.70
CA GLU A 410 -26.41 -40.16 -16.13
C GLU A 410 -27.11 -41.09 -15.13
N ALA A 411 -26.36 -41.88 -14.37
CA ALA A 411 -26.91 -42.85 -13.42
C ALA A 411 -27.22 -42.23 -12.05
N GLU A 412 -26.20 -41.68 -11.38
CA GLU A 412 -26.29 -41.28 -9.96
C GLU A 412 -25.70 -39.88 -9.68
N GLY A 413 -25.06 -39.25 -10.67
CA GLY A 413 -24.35 -37.98 -10.54
C GLY A 413 -22.92 -38.14 -10.01
N VAL A 414 -22.02 -37.24 -10.42
CA VAL A 414 -20.62 -37.28 -9.99
C VAL A 414 -20.40 -36.47 -8.69
N PRO A 415 -19.78 -37.06 -7.64
CA PRO A 415 -19.46 -36.35 -6.41
C PRO A 415 -18.56 -35.10 -6.63
N GLU A 416 -18.89 -33.99 -5.96
CA GLU A 416 -18.15 -32.72 -6.11
C GLU A 416 -16.65 -32.82 -5.75
N ASP A 417 -16.30 -33.72 -4.84
CA ASP A 417 -14.92 -33.93 -4.39
C ASP A 417 -14.07 -34.59 -5.49
N ARG A 418 -14.65 -35.43 -6.35
CA ARG A 418 -13.99 -36.07 -7.50
C ARG A 418 -13.56 -35.02 -8.51
N ILE A 419 -14.46 -34.10 -8.87
CA ILE A 419 -14.16 -32.96 -9.76
C ILE A 419 -13.07 -32.07 -9.14
N SER A 420 -13.20 -31.77 -7.84
CA SER A 420 -12.24 -30.93 -7.12
C SER A 420 -10.84 -31.56 -7.05
N LYS A 421 -10.75 -32.89 -6.89
CA LYS A 421 -9.49 -33.65 -6.92
C LYS A 421 -8.86 -33.61 -8.31
N THR A 422 -9.63 -33.80 -9.38
CA THR A 422 -9.12 -33.72 -10.76
C THR A 422 -8.62 -32.33 -11.11
N ILE A 423 -9.34 -31.27 -10.72
CA ILE A 423 -8.86 -29.88 -10.85
C ILE A 423 -7.58 -29.65 -10.02
N GLY A 424 -7.50 -30.23 -8.82
CA GLY A 424 -6.31 -30.15 -7.98
C GLY A 424 -5.07 -30.78 -8.63
N ARG A 425 -5.22 -31.97 -9.24
CA ARG A 425 -4.13 -32.64 -9.98
C ARG A 425 -3.72 -31.86 -11.21
N LEU A 426 -4.68 -31.34 -11.97
CA LEU A 426 -4.39 -30.50 -13.14
C LEU A 426 -3.62 -29.24 -12.71
N ARG A 427 -4.07 -28.53 -11.67
CA ARG A 427 -3.32 -27.38 -11.11
C ARG A 427 -1.89 -27.73 -10.72
N GLN A 428 -1.67 -28.86 -10.05
CA GLN A 428 -0.34 -29.30 -9.67
C GLN A 428 0.56 -29.51 -10.90
N LYS A 429 0.04 -30.11 -11.97
CA LYS A 429 0.79 -30.32 -13.21
C LYS A 429 1.02 -29.03 -14.00
N LEU A 430 0.11 -28.06 -13.88
CA LEU A 430 0.28 -26.72 -14.47
C LEU A 430 1.18 -25.79 -13.63
N GLY A 431 1.64 -26.22 -12.46
CA GLY A 431 2.39 -25.35 -11.53
C GLY A 431 1.54 -24.21 -10.93
N ASP A 432 0.22 -24.35 -10.93
CA ASP A 432 -0.73 -23.28 -10.62
C ASP A 432 -1.21 -23.30 -9.15
N SER A 433 -1.51 -22.12 -8.59
CA SER A 433 -1.85 -21.95 -7.17
C SER A 433 -3.34 -21.65 -6.95
N ARG A 434 -3.96 -22.32 -5.97
CA ARG A 434 -5.34 -21.98 -5.57
C ARG A 434 -5.48 -20.60 -4.94
N LYS A 435 -4.43 -20.09 -4.28
CA LYS A 435 -4.44 -18.78 -3.59
C LYS A 435 -4.16 -17.62 -4.55
N ASN A 436 -3.41 -17.87 -5.62
CA ASN A 436 -3.09 -16.89 -6.65
C ASN A 436 -3.08 -17.58 -8.03
N PRO A 437 -4.25 -17.87 -8.61
CA PRO A 437 -4.36 -18.67 -9.83
C PRO A 437 -3.95 -17.86 -11.06
N TYR A 438 -3.02 -18.40 -11.84
CA TYR A 438 -2.61 -17.84 -13.13
C TYR A 438 -3.44 -18.46 -14.27
N PHE A 439 -3.52 -19.79 -14.36
CA PHE A 439 -4.24 -20.50 -15.42
C PHE A 439 -5.68 -20.86 -15.03
N LEU A 440 -5.87 -21.61 -13.93
CA LEU A 440 -7.14 -22.20 -13.52
C LEU A 440 -7.82 -21.39 -12.40
N LYS A 441 -8.80 -20.58 -12.77
CA LYS A 441 -9.60 -19.75 -11.86
C LYS A 441 -10.85 -20.50 -11.39
N THR A 442 -11.16 -20.43 -10.10
CA THR A 442 -12.44 -20.93 -9.55
C THR A 442 -13.44 -19.79 -9.54
N VAL A 443 -14.52 -19.92 -10.30
CA VAL A 443 -15.61 -18.94 -10.36
C VAL A 443 -16.71 -19.40 -9.41
N ARG A 444 -16.85 -18.70 -8.28
CA ARG A 444 -17.80 -19.08 -7.21
C ARG A 444 -19.21 -19.28 -7.79
N ARG A 445 -19.84 -20.41 -7.46
CA ARG A 445 -21.18 -20.84 -7.91
C ARG A 445 -21.34 -21.05 -9.43
N LYS A 446 -20.27 -20.93 -10.22
CA LYS A 446 -20.33 -21.13 -11.69
C LYS A 446 -19.43 -22.27 -12.19
N GLY A 447 -18.33 -22.57 -11.50
CA GLY A 447 -17.44 -23.67 -11.85
C GLY A 447 -15.98 -23.23 -12.02
N TYR A 448 -15.35 -23.63 -13.12
CA TYR A 448 -13.92 -23.42 -13.36
C TYR A 448 -13.69 -22.74 -14.71
N MET A 449 -12.66 -21.89 -14.78
CA MET A 449 -12.32 -21.12 -15.97
C MET A 449 -10.82 -21.23 -16.22
N LEU A 450 -10.43 -21.35 -17.48
CA LEU A 450 -9.04 -21.35 -17.90
C LEU A 450 -8.71 -20.06 -18.64
N ASP A 451 -7.59 -19.47 -18.28
CA ASP A 451 -7.04 -18.25 -18.88
C ASP A 451 -5.61 -18.50 -19.37
N HIS A 452 -5.07 -17.58 -20.18
CA HIS A 452 -3.67 -17.64 -20.65
C HIS A 452 -3.27 -18.98 -21.33
N VAL A 453 -4.13 -19.50 -22.22
CA VAL A 453 -3.92 -20.73 -23.02
C VAL A 453 -3.96 -20.44 -24.51
N ARG A 454 -3.13 -21.15 -25.30
CA ARG A 454 -3.14 -21.14 -26.77
C ARG A 454 -3.47 -22.52 -27.30
N LEU A 455 -4.56 -22.61 -28.07
CA LEU A 455 -4.91 -23.80 -28.83
C LEU A 455 -4.23 -23.76 -30.21
N ILE A 456 -3.64 -24.89 -30.61
CA ILE A 456 -3.15 -25.12 -31.96
C ILE A 456 -3.97 -26.27 -32.53
N ASP A 457 -4.84 -25.94 -33.49
CA ASP A 457 -5.76 -26.86 -34.15
C ASP A 457 -5.34 -27.25 -35.56
#